data_AF-A0A710RNF3-F1
#
_entry.id   AF-A0A710RNF3-F1
#
_cell.length_a   1.000
_cell.length_b   1.000
_cell.length_c   1.000
_cell.angle_alpha   90.00
_cell.angle_beta   90.00
_cell.angle_gamma   90.00
#
_symmetry.space_group_name_H-M   'P 1'
#
loop_
_entity.id
_entity.type
_entity.pdbx_description
1 polymer ?
#
loop_
_entity_poly.entity_id
_entity_poly.type
_entity_poly.pdbx_seq_one_letter_code
_entity_poly.pdbx_strand_id
1 'polypeptide(L)'
;MSITTRGFSLLEVVLAMAIGSILLLGSARFLPALQREIWHNTRQLSLEDEIWQRTYTVAKHLQRAGYCHGHCIGEGLHLAEQGQCVIVQWDGNNNGVWDTIPAKEADQTGFRMKDNVLETLRGATSCQDKGWEKMTDPNTVLITAFTVERRDITGFSPVLMLHLRGASKAEPQTVIDAQYSVTGFNL
;
A
#
# COMPACT_ATOMS: atom_id res chain seq x y z
N MET A 1 -19.97 35.37 -54.49
CA MET A 1 -20.28 33.96 -54.15
C MET A 1 -21.74 33.90 -53.71
N SER A 2 -22.62 33.38 -54.56
CA SER A 2 -24.03 33.18 -54.22
C SER A 2 -24.17 31.85 -53.48
N ILE A 3 -24.61 31.90 -52.23
CA ILE A 3 -24.92 30.69 -51.46
C ILE A 3 -26.33 30.25 -51.91
N THR A 4 -26.42 29.19 -52.69
CA THR A 4 -27.70 28.53 -52.98
C THR A 4 -28.23 27.88 -51.71
N THR A 5 -29.19 28.52 -51.04
CA THR A 5 -29.94 27.95 -49.92
C THR A 5 -31.02 27.00 -50.44
N ARG A 6 -30.69 25.71 -50.56
CA ARG A 6 -31.69 24.65 -50.68
C ARG A 6 -32.21 24.30 -49.29
N GLY A 7 -33.51 24.40 -49.08
CA GLY A 7 -34.14 23.94 -47.83
C GLY A 7 -34.09 22.41 -47.70
N PHE A 8 -34.20 21.91 -46.46
CA PHE A 8 -34.28 20.47 -46.20
C PHE A 8 -35.68 19.94 -46.51
N SER A 9 -35.75 18.73 -47.05
CA SER A 9 -37.02 18.01 -47.15
C SER A 9 -37.48 17.54 -45.77
N LEU A 10 -38.80 17.42 -45.59
CA LEU A 10 -39.39 16.87 -44.36
C LEU A 10 -38.78 15.50 -44.02
N LEU A 11 -38.54 14.65 -45.03
CA LEU A 11 -37.98 13.32 -44.84
C LEU A 11 -36.53 13.35 -44.34
N GLU A 12 -35.69 14.27 -44.86
CA GLU A 12 -34.33 14.47 -44.34
C GLU A 12 -34.33 14.90 -42.87
N VAL A 13 -35.22 15.83 -42.50
CA VAL A 13 -35.33 16.30 -41.11
C VAL A 13 -35.75 15.16 -40.19
N VAL A 14 -36.75 14.36 -40.59
CA VAL A 14 -37.22 13.20 -39.80
C VAL A 14 -36.13 12.14 -39.70
N LEU A 15 -35.40 11.84 -40.78
CA LEU A 15 -34.30 10.89 -40.76
C LEU A 15 -33.18 11.36 -39.82
N ALA A 16 -32.79 12.64 -39.91
CA ALA A 16 -31.77 13.24 -39.06
C ALA A 16 -32.19 13.23 -37.58
N MET A 17 -33.44 13.58 -37.29
CA MET A 17 -34.00 13.53 -35.93
C MET A 17 -34.04 12.10 -35.40
N ALA A 18 -34.43 11.12 -36.21
CA ALA A 18 -34.48 9.71 -35.81
C ALA A 18 -33.08 9.18 -35.46
N ILE A 19 -32.09 9.41 -36.33
CA ILE A 19 -30.70 8.99 -36.10
C ILE A 19 -30.12 9.71 -34.87
N GLY A 20 -30.30 11.03 -34.77
CA GLY A 20 -29.83 11.82 -33.64
C GLY A 20 -30.42 11.37 -32.31
N SER A 21 -31.72 11.06 -32.29
CA SER A 21 -32.39 10.57 -31.08
C SER A 21 -31.84 9.22 -30.61
N ILE A 22 -31.59 8.29 -31.55
CA ILE A 22 -30.99 6.99 -31.24
C ILE A 22 -29.57 7.17 -30.66
N LEU A 23 -28.74 8.03 -31.27
CA LEU A 23 -27.39 8.31 -30.81
C LEU A 23 -27.37 8.96 -29.41
N LEU A 24 -28.26 9.93 -29.17
CA LEU A 24 -28.37 10.59 -27.86
C LEU A 24 -28.82 9.62 -26.78
N LEU A 25 -29.83 8.79 -27.06
CA LEU A 25 -30.30 7.77 -26.11
C LEU A 25 -29.23 6.71 -25.82
N GLY A 26 -28.50 6.26 -26.85
CA GLY A 26 -27.37 5.34 -26.69
C GLY A 26 -26.29 5.92 -25.79
N SER A 27 -25.88 7.17 -26.05
CA SER A 27 -24.87 7.88 -25.24
C SER A 27 -25.33 8.10 -23.80
N ALA A 28 -26.61 8.46 -23.60
CA ALA A 28 -27.19 8.69 -22.28
C ALA A 28 -27.22 7.44 -21.40
N ARG A 29 -27.23 6.23 -21.98
CA ARG A 29 -27.12 4.98 -21.23
C ARG A 29 -25.70 4.45 -21.11
N PHE A 30 -24.90 4.63 -22.16
CA PHE A 30 -23.52 4.13 -22.20
C PHE A 30 -22.61 4.87 -21.22
N LEU A 31 -22.67 6.20 -21.16
CA LEU A 31 -21.77 6.99 -20.33
C LEU A 31 -21.91 6.69 -18.82
N PRO A 32 -23.11 6.62 -18.22
CA PRO A 32 -23.25 6.27 -16.80
C PRO A 32 -22.77 4.85 -16.49
N ALA A 33 -23.00 3.90 -17.40
CA ALA A 33 -22.52 2.53 -17.25
C ALA A 33 -20.98 2.49 -17.25
N LEU A 34 -20.34 3.17 -18.21
CA LEU A 34 -18.89 3.27 -18.28
C LEU A 34 -18.30 3.96 -17.04
N GLN A 35 -18.90 5.06 -16.59
CA GLN A 35 -18.44 5.77 -15.38
C GLN A 35 -18.48 4.87 -14.15
N ARG A 36 -19.54 4.08 -13.97
CA ARG A 36 -19.64 3.13 -12.86
C ARG A 36 -18.48 2.12 -12.88
N GLU A 37 -18.20 1.52 -14.02
CA GLU A 37 -17.08 0.57 -14.16
C GLU A 37 -15.72 1.23 -13.90
N ILE A 38 -15.50 2.44 -14.42
CA ILE A 38 -14.28 3.22 -14.14
C ILE A 38 -14.13 3.47 -12.63
N TRP A 39 -15.21 3.82 -11.93
CA TRP A 39 -15.18 4.06 -10.49
C TRP A 39 -14.78 2.81 -9.69
N HIS A 40 -15.35 1.64 -10.01
CA HIS A 40 -14.99 0.39 -9.34
C HIS A 40 -13.52 0.04 -9.58
N ASN A 41 -13.06 0.09 -10.84
CA ASN A 41 -11.67 -0.19 -11.18
C ASN A 41 -10.69 0.79 -10.50
N THR A 42 -11.03 2.08 -10.47
CA THR A 42 -10.17 3.11 -9.85
C THR A 42 -10.03 2.88 -8.35
N ARG A 43 -11.12 2.48 -7.66
CA ARG A 43 -11.07 2.16 -6.22
C ARG A 43 -10.21 0.93 -5.95
N GLN A 44 -10.32 -0.10 -6.77
CA GLN A 44 -9.49 -1.30 -6.63
C GLN A 44 -8.01 -0.97 -6.80
N LEU A 45 -7.65 -0.23 -7.85
CA LEU A 45 -6.26 0.20 -8.08
C LEU A 45 -5.75 1.10 -6.95
N SER A 46 -6.57 2.02 -6.44
CA SER A 46 -6.18 2.86 -5.31
C SER A 46 -5.91 2.04 -4.03
N LEU A 47 -6.69 0.99 -3.77
CA LEU A 47 -6.44 0.08 -2.65
C LEU A 47 -5.14 -0.71 -2.86
N GLU A 48 -4.92 -1.17 -4.09
CA GLU A 48 -3.71 -1.92 -4.47
C GLU A 48 -2.45 -1.08 -4.26
N ASP A 49 -2.43 0.16 -4.77
CA ASP A 49 -1.35 1.10 -4.55
C ASP A 49 -1.12 1.39 -3.06
N GLU A 50 -2.21 1.56 -2.30
CA GLU A 50 -2.13 1.78 -0.86
C GLU A 50 -1.42 0.62 -0.16
N ILE A 51 -1.83 -0.63 -0.40
CA ILE A 51 -1.23 -1.82 0.23
C ILE A 51 0.21 -2.04 -0.22
N TRP A 52 0.50 -1.93 -1.52
CA TRP A 52 1.86 -2.08 -2.02
C TRP A 52 2.81 -1.01 -1.49
N GLN A 53 2.38 0.25 -1.39
CA GLN A 53 3.22 1.32 -0.84
C GLN A 53 3.62 1.04 0.61
N ARG A 54 2.72 0.52 1.45
CA ARG A 54 3.02 0.16 2.84
C ARG A 54 3.92 -1.06 2.90
N THR A 55 3.64 -2.06 2.07
CA THR A 55 4.48 -3.26 1.91
C THR A 55 5.92 -2.86 1.58
N TYR A 56 6.14 -2.02 0.57
CA TYR A 56 7.48 -1.56 0.18
C TYR A 56 8.15 -0.69 1.24
N THR A 57 7.38 0.08 2.00
CA THR A 57 7.92 0.86 3.11
C THR A 57 8.51 -0.06 4.17
N VAL A 58 7.74 -1.04 4.65
CA VAL A 58 8.23 -2.02 5.64
C VAL A 58 9.39 -2.84 5.05
N ALA A 59 9.28 -3.29 3.80
CA ALA A 59 10.33 -4.06 3.13
C ALA A 59 11.68 -3.33 3.08
N LYS A 60 11.69 -2.01 2.82
CA LYS A 60 12.92 -1.21 2.84
C LYS A 60 13.57 -1.17 4.22
N HIS A 61 12.77 -1.12 5.28
CA HIS A 61 13.26 -1.18 6.65
C HIS A 61 13.82 -2.58 6.98
N LEU A 62 13.11 -3.63 6.57
CA LEU A 62 13.56 -5.02 6.72
C LEU A 62 14.88 -5.31 5.98
N GLN A 63 15.05 -4.79 4.77
CA GLN A 63 16.28 -4.99 3.97
C GLN A 63 17.53 -4.39 4.63
N ARG A 64 17.36 -3.33 5.44
CA ARG A 64 18.46 -2.63 6.12
C ARG A 64 18.72 -3.15 7.52
N ALA A 65 17.81 -3.95 8.06
CA ALA A 65 17.90 -4.50 9.42
C ALA A 65 19.28 -5.13 9.65
N GLY A 66 19.88 -4.81 10.80
CA GLY A 66 21.20 -5.30 11.22
C GLY A 66 22.39 -4.53 10.65
N TYR A 67 22.20 -3.57 9.74
CA TYR A 67 23.33 -2.77 9.26
C TYR A 67 23.98 -1.98 10.40
N CYS A 68 25.30 -2.02 10.49
CA CYS A 68 26.10 -1.30 11.48
C CYS A 68 27.46 -0.89 10.89
N HIS A 69 27.86 0.36 11.10
CA HIS A 69 29.20 0.81 10.73
C HIS A 69 30.23 0.47 11.83
N GLY A 70 30.57 -0.80 11.98
CA GLY A 70 31.52 -1.26 12.99
C GLY A 70 30.97 -2.41 13.83
N HIS A 71 30.93 -2.23 15.16
CA HIS A 71 30.48 -3.26 16.09
C HIS A 71 29.32 -2.78 16.97
N CYS A 72 28.11 -3.04 16.49
CA CYS A 72 26.88 -2.85 17.25
C CYS A 72 26.55 -4.12 18.02
N ILE A 73 26.00 -3.96 19.23
CA ILE A 73 25.63 -5.06 20.12
C ILE A 73 24.11 -5.20 20.13
N GLY A 74 23.61 -6.41 19.85
CA GLY A 74 22.19 -6.75 19.92
C GLY A 74 21.68 -7.45 18.67
N GLU A 75 20.35 -7.55 18.56
CA GLU A 75 19.66 -8.21 17.45
C GLU A 75 19.15 -7.19 16.43
N GLY A 76 19.62 -7.22 15.18
CA GLY A 76 19.22 -6.25 14.14
C GLY A 76 17.74 -6.28 13.73
N LEU A 77 17.06 -7.39 14.02
CA LEU A 77 15.65 -7.65 13.70
C LEU A 77 15.01 -8.44 14.84
N HIS A 78 14.04 -7.86 15.52
CA HIS A 78 13.23 -8.54 16.53
C HIS A 78 11.83 -8.83 15.98
N LEU A 79 11.44 -10.10 15.95
CA LEU A 79 10.11 -10.58 15.53
C LEU A 79 9.32 -11.05 16.75
N ALA A 80 8.16 -10.43 16.99
CA ALA A 80 7.25 -10.80 18.08
C ALA A 80 5.86 -11.13 17.53
N GLU A 81 5.01 -11.70 18.39
CA GLU A 81 3.60 -11.98 18.07
C GLU A 81 3.45 -12.74 16.74
N GLN A 82 4.27 -13.78 16.54
CA GLN A 82 4.30 -14.59 15.30
C GLN A 82 4.56 -13.75 14.03
N GLY A 83 5.33 -12.67 14.15
CA GLY A 83 5.68 -11.77 13.05
C GLY A 83 4.67 -10.65 12.81
N GLN A 84 3.63 -10.51 13.64
CA GLN A 84 2.66 -9.42 13.57
C GLN A 84 3.18 -8.10 14.18
N CYS A 85 4.30 -8.18 14.90
CA CYS A 85 5.06 -7.02 15.33
C CYS A 85 6.54 -7.25 15.05
N VAL A 86 7.16 -6.24 14.43
CA VAL A 86 8.53 -6.29 13.94
C VAL A 86 9.24 -5.03 14.35
N ILE A 87 10.42 -5.16 14.96
CA ILE A 87 11.28 -4.03 15.26
C ILE A 87 12.58 -4.26 14.51
N VAL A 88 12.96 -3.32 13.66
CA VAL A 88 14.24 -3.32 12.97
C VAL A 88 15.13 -2.25 13.56
N GLN A 89 16.44 -2.47 13.51
CA GLN A 89 17.43 -1.45 13.80
C GLN A 89 18.57 -1.49 12.81
N TRP A 90 19.06 -0.30 12.45
CA TRP A 90 20.16 -0.13 11.52
C TRP A 90 20.83 1.23 11.77
N ASP A 91 22.16 1.26 11.78
CA ASP A 91 22.96 2.45 12.07
C ASP A 91 22.75 3.51 10.97
N GLY A 92 21.96 4.54 11.29
CA GLY A 92 21.52 5.56 10.35
C GLY A 92 22.57 6.61 10.02
N ASN A 93 23.38 6.94 11.01
CA ASN A 93 24.35 8.02 10.98
C ASN A 93 25.80 7.52 10.77
N ASN A 94 26.00 6.21 10.73
CA ASN A 94 27.28 5.52 10.59
C ASN A 94 28.26 5.81 11.74
N ASN A 95 27.77 6.01 12.96
CA ASN A 95 28.62 6.23 14.14
C ASN A 95 29.13 4.91 14.78
N GLY A 96 28.67 3.76 14.28
CA GLY A 96 29.05 2.43 14.75
C GLY A 96 28.33 1.95 16.00
N VAL A 97 27.23 2.60 16.37
CA VAL A 97 26.37 2.25 17.50
C VAL A 97 24.92 2.35 17.04
N TRP A 98 24.04 1.49 17.55
CA TRP A 98 22.60 1.70 17.36
C TRP A 98 22.08 2.66 18.42
N ASP A 99 21.77 3.87 17.98
CA ASP A 99 21.24 4.93 18.85
C ASP A 99 19.78 4.62 19.20
N THR A 100 19.47 4.60 20.50
CA THR A 100 18.11 4.33 21.01
C THR A 100 17.44 5.58 21.57
N ILE A 101 18.24 6.62 21.87
CA ILE A 101 17.81 7.86 22.49
C ILE A 101 18.55 9.02 21.80
N PRO A 102 17.87 10.13 21.46
CA PRO A 102 16.44 10.37 21.64
C PRO A 102 15.57 9.59 20.64
N ALA A 103 14.33 9.25 21.01
CA ALA A 103 13.43 8.43 20.17
C ALA A 103 13.21 8.96 18.73
N LYS A 104 13.32 10.29 18.53
CA LYS A 104 13.21 10.92 17.21
C LYS A 104 14.41 10.63 16.28
N GLU A 105 15.56 10.34 16.86
CA GLU A 105 16.80 10.05 16.16
C GLU A 105 17.17 8.57 16.25
N ALA A 106 16.45 7.80 17.07
CA ALA A 106 16.68 6.38 17.25
C ALA A 106 16.72 5.61 15.92
N ASP A 107 17.65 4.66 15.85
CA ASP A 107 17.88 3.76 14.73
C ASP A 107 16.85 2.63 14.66
N GLN A 108 16.07 2.47 15.73
CA GLN A 108 14.99 1.52 15.84
C GLN A 108 13.73 2.03 15.16
N THR A 109 13.09 1.18 14.38
CA THR A 109 11.76 1.42 13.82
C THR A 109 10.91 0.16 13.98
N GLY A 110 9.77 0.31 14.65
CA GLY A 110 8.77 -0.73 14.83
C GLY A 110 7.65 -0.65 13.80
N PHE A 111 7.09 -1.80 13.45
CA PHE A 111 5.88 -1.97 12.67
C PHE A 111 5.00 -3.02 13.35
N ARG A 112 3.71 -2.76 13.50
CA ARG A 112 2.76 -3.74 14.02
C ARG A 112 1.39 -3.58 13.39
N MET A 113 0.60 -4.64 13.41
CA MET A 113 -0.84 -4.55 13.16
C MET A 113 -1.60 -4.55 14.48
N LYS A 114 -2.47 -3.57 14.67
CA LYS A 114 -3.37 -3.49 15.83
C LYS A 114 -4.71 -2.91 15.41
N ASP A 115 -5.81 -3.50 15.89
CA ASP A 115 -7.18 -3.03 15.62
C ASP A 115 -7.45 -2.77 14.12
N ASN A 116 -7.01 -3.69 13.26
CA ASN A 116 -7.09 -3.62 11.79
C ASN A 116 -6.35 -2.44 11.14
N VAL A 117 -5.35 -1.88 11.81
CA VAL A 117 -4.52 -0.78 11.31
C VAL A 117 -3.06 -1.22 11.32
N LEU A 118 -2.32 -0.86 10.27
CA LEU A 118 -0.87 -0.94 10.27
C LEU A 118 -0.32 0.30 10.95
N GLU A 119 0.53 0.11 11.96
CA GLU A 119 1.12 1.17 12.74
C GLU A 119 2.65 1.13 12.66
N THR A 120 3.29 2.28 12.84
CA THR A 120 4.74 2.44 12.94
C THR A 120 5.13 3.25 14.18
N LEU A 121 6.32 2.98 14.71
CA LEU A 121 6.88 3.74 15.83
C LEU A 121 8.40 3.83 15.69
N ARG A 122 8.93 5.06 15.64
CA ARG A 122 10.38 5.29 15.73
C ARG A 122 10.85 5.22 17.18
N GLY A 123 11.98 4.57 17.42
CA GLY A 123 12.48 4.29 18.77
C GLY A 123 11.66 3.24 19.51
N ALA A 124 10.97 2.35 18.80
CA ALA A 124 10.22 1.25 19.41
C ALA A 124 11.18 0.28 20.09
N THR A 125 10.98 0.05 21.39
CA THR A 125 11.74 -0.93 22.18
C THR A 125 10.91 -2.20 22.41
N SER A 126 9.58 -2.07 22.40
CA SER A 126 8.63 -3.15 22.59
C SER A 126 7.39 -2.95 21.73
N CYS A 127 6.79 -4.07 21.32
CA CYS A 127 5.52 -4.11 20.62
C CYS A 127 4.35 -3.55 21.44
N GLN A 128 4.51 -3.45 22.77
CA GLN A 128 3.49 -2.92 23.68
C GLN A 128 3.70 -1.43 24.02
N ASP A 129 4.67 -0.78 23.38
CA ASP A 129 4.93 0.64 23.57
C ASP A 129 3.71 1.49 23.19
N LYS A 130 3.69 2.72 23.69
CA LYS A 130 2.65 3.72 23.40
C LYS A 130 3.16 4.71 22.35
N GLY A 131 2.24 5.45 21.73
CA GLY A 131 2.58 6.51 20.78
C GLY A 131 2.78 6.04 19.34
N TRP A 132 2.28 4.85 19.00
CA TRP A 132 2.30 4.34 17.63
C TRP A 132 1.49 5.22 16.68
N GLU A 133 2.05 5.46 15.50
CA GLU A 133 1.45 6.26 14.44
C GLU A 133 0.80 5.35 13.39
N LYS A 134 -0.41 5.71 12.95
CA LYS A 134 -1.15 4.92 11.95
C LYS A 134 -0.60 5.16 10.55
N MET A 135 -0.24 4.11 9.84
CA MET A 135 0.20 4.15 8.43
C MET A 135 -0.95 4.02 7.43
N THR A 136 -2.10 3.56 7.90
CA THR A 136 -3.32 3.30 7.11
C THR A 136 -4.52 3.96 7.77
N ASP A 137 -5.45 4.50 6.98
CA ASP A 137 -6.68 5.09 7.52
C ASP A 137 -7.75 4.00 7.76
N PRO A 138 -8.16 3.73 9.02
CA PRO A 138 -9.18 2.74 9.34
C PRO A 138 -10.59 3.08 8.81
N ASN A 139 -10.78 4.26 8.23
CA ASN A 139 -12.03 4.65 7.56
C ASN A 139 -12.05 4.27 6.08
N THR A 140 -10.90 3.98 5.47
CA THR A 140 -10.80 3.60 4.06
C THR A 140 -10.37 2.15 3.89
N VAL A 141 -9.39 1.69 4.68
CA VAL A 141 -8.75 0.39 4.54
C VAL A 141 -8.67 -0.33 5.88
N LEU A 142 -9.04 -1.60 5.89
CA LEU A 142 -8.91 -2.50 7.03
C LEU A 142 -7.78 -3.49 6.76
N ILE A 143 -6.73 -3.44 7.56
CA ILE A 143 -5.65 -4.44 7.52
C ILE A 143 -6.15 -5.70 8.21
N THR A 144 -6.07 -6.81 7.48
CA THR A 144 -6.60 -8.12 7.89
C THR A 144 -5.49 -9.13 8.17
N ALA A 145 -4.31 -8.92 7.60
CA ALA A 145 -3.10 -9.66 7.95
C ALA A 145 -1.87 -8.76 7.77
N PHE A 146 -0.93 -8.89 8.70
CA PHE A 146 0.44 -8.39 8.59
C PHE A 146 1.33 -9.42 9.28
N THR A 147 2.24 -10.04 8.54
CA THR A 147 3.20 -10.99 9.11
C THR A 147 4.55 -10.84 8.42
N VAL A 148 5.62 -10.94 9.21
CA VAL A 148 6.98 -11.09 8.70
C VAL A 148 7.56 -12.40 9.19
N GLU A 149 7.96 -13.24 8.24
CA GLU A 149 8.59 -14.53 8.52
C GLU A 149 10.07 -14.50 8.12
N ARG A 150 10.95 -14.90 9.03
CA ARG A 150 12.37 -15.13 8.74
C ARG A 150 12.58 -16.57 8.28
N ARG A 151 13.21 -16.74 7.13
CA ARG A 151 13.68 -18.03 6.61
C ARG A 151 15.20 -18.01 6.55
N ASP A 152 15.83 -18.74 7.46
CA ASP A 152 17.27 -18.94 7.43
C ASP A 152 17.66 -19.98 6.37
N ILE A 153 18.68 -19.65 5.58
CA ILE A 153 19.18 -20.50 4.50
C ILE A 153 20.66 -20.76 4.80
N THR A 154 21.04 -22.03 4.95
CA THR A 154 22.43 -22.38 5.28
C THR A 154 23.39 -21.86 4.20
N GLY A 155 24.36 -21.04 4.62
CA GLY A 155 25.37 -20.47 3.73
C GLY A 155 24.96 -19.18 3.01
N PHE A 156 23.77 -18.64 3.26
CA PHE A 156 23.28 -17.39 2.66
C PHE A 156 22.64 -16.49 3.73
N SER A 157 22.51 -15.20 3.40
CA SER A 157 21.72 -14.27 4.22
C SER A 157 20.26 -14.73 4.31
N PRO A 158 19.59 -14.55 5.46
CA PRO A 158 18.19 -14.95 5.62
C PRO A 158 17.27 -14.18 4.67
N VAL A 159 16.16 -14.83 4.30
CA VAL A 159 15.09 -14.19 3.53
C VAL A 159 13.95 -13.84 4.48
N LEU A 160 13.54 -12.58 4.47
CA LEU A 160 12.40 -12.09 5.21
C LEU A 160 11.21 -11.99 4.25
N MET A 161 10.14 -12.71 4.55
CA MET A 161 8.90 -12.66 3.79
C MET A 161 7.89 -11.79 4.52
N LEU A 162 7.49 -10.71 3.88
CA LEU A 162 6.44 -9.81 4.34
C LEU A 162 5.13 -10.17 3.63
N HIS A 163 4.08 -10.38 4.41
CA HIS A 163 2.72 -10.53 3.93
C HIS A 163 1.87 -9.42 4.54
N LEU A 164 1.18 -8.65 3.68
CA LEU A 164 0.26 -7.59 4.07
C LEU A 164 -1.04 -7.75 3.27
N ARG A 165 -2.16 -7.88 3.98
CA ARG A 165 -3.48 -8.04 3.38
C ARG A 165 -4.42 -6.95 3.87
N GLY A 166 -5.06 -6.27 2.94
CA GLY A 166 -6.01 -5.19 3.23
C GLY A 166 -7.32 -5.33 2.45
N ALA A 167 -8.41 -4.87 3.06
CA ALA A 167 -9.73 -4.84 2.46
C ALA A 167 -10.28 -3.40 2.45
N SER A 168 -11.01 -3.04 1.40
CA SER A 168 -11.75 -1.77 1.37
C SER A 168 -12.87 -1.79 2.41
N LYS A 169 -13.00 -0.72 3.20
CA LYS A 169 -14.12 -0.56 4.12
C LYS A 169 -15.45 -0.31 3.39
N ALA A 170 -15.39 0.37 2.25
CA ALA A 170 -16.58 0.69 1.45
C ALA A 170 -17.09 -0.52 0.65
N GLU A 171 -16.17 -1.37 0.17
CA GLU A 171 -16.48 -2.55 -0.64
C GLU A 171 -15.69 -3.75 -0.08
N PRO A 172 -16.16 -4.42 0.99
CA PRO A 172 -15.40 -5.47 1.70
C PRO A 172 -15.00 -6.69 0.87
N GLN A 173 -15.61 -6.87 -0.30
CA GLN A 173 -15.23 -7.91 -1.28
C GLN A 173 -13.94 -7.55 -2.02
N THR A 174 -13.56 -6.27 -2.07
CA THR A 174 -12.31 -5.79 -2.68
C THR A 174 -11.19 -5.96 -1.68
N VAL A 175 -10.37 -6.99 -1.90
CA VAL A 175 -9.26 -7.37 -1.04
C VAL A 175 -7.98 -7.42 -1.87
N ILE A 176 -6.91 -6.85 -1.32
CA ILE A 176 -5.57 -6.93 -1.88
C ILE A 176 -4.68 -7.72 -0.92
N ASP A 177 -3.93 -8.66 -1.49
CA ASP A 177 -3.00 -9.54 -0.79
C ASP A 177 -1.61 -9.31 -1.39
N ALA A 178 -0.72 -8.66 -0.63
CA ALA A 178 0.63 -8.36 -1.05
C ALA A 178 1.61 -9.26 -0.31
N GLN A 179 2.43 -9.96 -1.08
CA GLN A 179 3.53 -10.77 -0.57
C GLN A 179 4.83 -10.28 -1.21
N TYR A 180 5.81 -9.98 -0.37
CA TYR A 180 7.09 -9.45 -0.82
C TYR A 180 8.22 -10.06 -0.01
N SER A 181 9.32 -10.41 -0.67
CA SER A 181 10.49 -10.98 -0.01
C SER A 181 11.67 -10.03 -0.11
N VAL A 182 12.43 -9.91 0.97
CA VAL A 182 13.69 -9.17 1.01
C VAL A 182 14.78 -10.01 1.64
N THR A 183 16.01 -9.80 1.19
CA THR A 183 17.19 -10.44 1.79
C THR A 183 17.70 -9.58 2.94
N GLY A 184 17.87 -10.18 4.11
CA GLY A 184 18.47 -9.55 5.29
C GLY A 184 19.99 -9.62 5.22
N PHE A 185 20.63 -8.78 4.42
CA PHE A 185 22.07 -8.87 4.15
C PHE A 185 22.96 -8.74 5.40
N ASN A 186 22.46 -8.11 6.46
CA ASN A 186 23.20 -7.84 7.69
C ASN A 186 22.69 -8.66 8.90
N LEU A 187 21.91 -9.73 8.66
CA LEU A 187 21.27 -10.56 9.69
C LEU A 187 21.78 -12.01 9.73
#